data_AF-G1U998-F1
#
_entry.id   AF-G1U998-F1
#
_cell.length_a   1.000
_cell.length_b   1.000
_cell.length_c   1.000
_cell.angle_alpha   90.00
_cell.angle_beta   90.00
_cell.angle_gamma   90.00
#
_symmetry.space_group_name_H-M   'P 1'
#
loop_
_entity.id
_entity.type
_entity.pdbx_description
1 polymer ?
#
loop_
_entity_poly.entity_id
_entity_poly.type
_entity_poly.pdbx_seq_one_letter_code
_entity_poly.pdbx_strand_id
1 'polypeptide(L)'
;MVILTPQDRKSSVWTQNGPSAQILQQLVVLAAEALPVVEKQLMDPRGPGDIRTVFRPPLDIYDVLIHLSARHVPRHRQAVDSPAASFCRGLLREPGPSSLMPVLGYDPPQLYLAQLREAFGDLALFFYDRHGGEVIGVLWKPSSFQPQPFKASSMKGRTLLSQGGELVMVPNVEAILEDFAVLGEGLVQAVEARSERWTV
;
A
#
# COMPACT_ATOMS: atom_id res chain seq x y z
N MET A 1 16.90 12.79 -4.25
CA MET A 1 16.51 14.13 -3.77
C MET A 1 17.53 14.59 -2.75
N VAL A 2 18.01 15.82 -2.84
CA VAL A 2 18.94 16.40 -1.86
C VAL A 2 18.28 17.65 -1.27
N ILE A 3 18.14 17.69 0.04
CA ILE A 3 17.66 18.87 0.77
C ILE A 3 18.85 19.42 1.54
N LEU A 4 19.31 20.61 1.18
CA LEU A 4 20.39 21.30 1.89
C LEU A 4 19.80 22.41 2.76
N THR A 5 20.16 22.41 4.03
CA THR A 5 19.81 23.49 4.96
C THR A 5 21.08 24.03 5.62
N PRO A 6 21.05 25.25 6.21
CA PRO A 6 22.20 25.75 6.97
C PRO A 6 22.67 24.80 8.08
N GLN A 7 21.73 24.01 8.64
CA GLN A 7 21.94 23.01 9.68
C GLN A 7 22.40 21.64 9.14
N ASP A 8 22.13 21.33 7.87
CA ASP A 8 22.50 20.07 7.21
C ASP A 8 23.12 20.36 5.83
N ARG A 9 24.44 20.60 5.81
CA ARG A 9 25.18 21.07 4.63
C ARG A 9 25.89 19.98 3.82
N LYS A 10 26.04 18.78 4.39
CA LYS A 10 26.95 17.73 3.86
C LYS A 10 26.25 16.40 3.60
N SER A 11 25.27 16.08 4.41
CA SER A 11 24.39 14.94 4.21
C SER A 11 23.00 15.46 3.91
N SER A 12 22.21 14.67 3.19
CA SER A 12 20.77 14.88 3.18
C SER A 12 20.20 13.84 4.13
N VAL A 13 20.33 14.07 5.44
CA VAL A 13 20.01 13.06 6.48
C VAL A 13 18.58 12.53 6.29
N TRP A 14 17.67 13.42 5.89
CA TRP A 14 16.26 13.14 5.68
C TRP A 14 15.94 12.34 4.42
N THR A 15 16.87 12.24 3.45
CA THR A 15 16.63 11.53 2.19
C THR A 15 17.59 10.37 1.93
N GLN A 16 18.42 10.02 2.92
CA GLN A 16 19.44 8.97 2.78
C GLN A 16 18.82 7.58 2.51
N ASN A 17 17.76 7.24 3.22
CA ASN A 17 17.13 5.91 3.13
C ASN A 17 15.96 5.86 2.12
N GLY A 18 15.63 6.99 1.51
CA GLY A 18 14.53 7.11 0.56
C GLY A 18 14.12 8.57 0.33
N PRO A 19 13.25 8.83 -0.65
CA PRO A 19 12.57 7.86 -1.52
C PRO A 19 13.51 7.21 -2.56
N SER A 20 13.12 6.04 -3.08
CA SER A 20 13.80 5.44 -4.23
C SER A 20 13.65 6.33 -5.48
N ALA A 21 14.48 6.14 -6.50
CA ALA A 21 14.41 6.92 -7.73
C ALA A 21 13.02 6.85 -8.39
N GLN A 22 12.40 5.67 -8.39
CA GLN A 22 11.06 5.46 -8.95
C GLN A 22 9.97 6.20 -8.15
N ILE A 23 10.01 6.12 -6.82
CA ILE A 23 9.06 6.84 -5.95
C ILE A 23 9.23 8.35 -6.13
N LEU A 24 10.47 8.82 -6.24
CA LEU A 24 10.76 10.24 -6.46
C LEU A 24 10.23 10.72 -7.81
N GLN A 25 10.45 9.95 -8.88
CA GLN A 25 9.90 10.28 -10.20
C GLN A 25 8.37 10.35 -10.15
N GLN A 26 7.72 9.38 -9.50
CA GLN A 26 6.27 9.38 -9.34
C GLN A 26 5.78 10.60 -8.55
N LEU A 27 6.51 11.01 -7.50
CA LEU A 27 6.18 12.20 -6.73
C LEU A 27 6.25 13.47 -7.60
N VAL A 28 7.25 13.59 -8.47
CA VAL A 28 7.38 14.73 -9.40
C VAL A 28 6.20 14.76 -10.39
N VAL A 29 5.83 13.60 -10.95
CA VAL A 29 4.69 13.50 -11.87
C VAL A 29 3.39 13.88 -11.17
N LEU A 30 3.11 13.31 -9.99
CA LEU A 30 1.90 13.64 -9.23
C LEU A 30 1.85 15.12 -8.84
N ALA A 31 2.98 15.73 -8.47
CA ALA A 31 3.05 17.16 -8.16
C ALA A 31 2.77 18.03 -9.39
N ALA A 32 3.29 17.66 -10.56
CA ALA A 32 3.02 18.36 -11.81
C ALA A 32 1.54 18.29 -12.21
N GLU A 33 0.90 17.14 -12.04
CA GLU A 33 -0.54 16.95 -12.31
C GLU A 33 -1.44 17.65 -11.27
N ALA A 34 -1.00 17.74 -10.01
CA ALA A 34 -1.73 18.44 -8.96
C ALA A 34 -1.75 19.97 -9.14
N LEU A 35 -0.67 20.54 -9.65
CA LEU A 35 -0.50 22.00 -9.80
C LEU A 35 -1.68 22.68 -10.55
N PRO A 36 -2.06 22.27 -11.78
CA PRO A 36 -3.14 22.94 -12.51
C PRO A 36 -4.50 22.81 -11.82
N VAL A 37 -4.74 21.71 -11.09
CA VAL A 37 -5.98 21.52 -10.32
C VAL A 37 -6.05 22.52 -9.17
N VAL A 38 -4.95 22.69 -8.43
CA VAL A 38 -4.88 23.64 -7.31
C VAL A 38 -4.93 25.09 -7.81
N GLU A 39 -4.17 25.44 -8.85
CA GLU A 39 -4.17 26.78 -9.42
C GLU A 39 -5.56 27.19 -9.92
N LYS A 40 -6.23 26.31 -10.65
CA LYS A 40 -7.59 26.57 -11.15
C LYS A 40 -8.57 26.81 -10.00
N GLN A 41 -8.53 25.99 -8.94
CA GLN A 41 -9.43 26.16 -7.80
C GLN A 41 -9.10 27.41 -6.97
N LEU A 42 -7.83 27.81 -6.91
CA LEU A 42 -7.41 29.03 -6.23
C LEU A 42 -7.91 30.29 -6.98
N MET A 43 -7.88 30.26 -8.32
CA MET A 43 -8.33 31.36 -9.16
C MET A 43 -9.86 31.44 -9.26
N ASP A 44 -10.56 30.31 -9.21
CA ASP A 44 -12.04 30.24 -9.17
C ASP A 44 -12.54 29.32 -8.04
N PRO A 45 -12.62 29.82 -6.79
CA PRO A 45 -13.01 29.00 -5.63
C PRO A 45 -14.45 28.48 -5.66
N ARG A 46 -15.33 29.11 -6.44
CA ARG A 46 -16.76 28.73 -6.58
C ARG A 46 -17.01 27.91 -7.84
N GLY A 47 -15.97 27.68 -8.64
CA GLY A 47 -16.05 26.84 -9.83
C GLY A 47 -16.39 25.39 -9.48
N PRO A 48 -16.84 24.60 -10.47
CA PRO A 48 -17.28 23.21 -10.28
C PRO A 48 -16.11 22.21 -10.01
N GLY A 49 -14.95 22.68 -9.58
CA GLY A 49 -13.78 21.84 -9.32
C GLY A 49 -13.79 21.18 -7.94
N ASP A 50 -13.24 19.98 -7.85
CA ASP A 50 -13.07 19.24 -6.59
C ASP A 50 -11.59 19.12 -6.23
N ILE A 51 -11.12 20.01 -5.34
CA ILE A 51 -9.73 20.03 -4.86
C ILE A 51 -9.32 18.73 -4.16
N ARG A 52 -10.28 17.97 -3.62
CA ARG A 52 -10.04 16.68 -2.97
C ARG A 52 -9.41 15.67 -3.91
N THR A 53 -9.58 15.83 -5.22
CA THR A 53 -8.97 14.97 -6.25
C THR A 53 -7.44 14.88 -6.10
N VAL A 54 -6.78 15.96 -5.66
CA VAL A 54 -5.32 15.98 -5.42
C VAL A 54 -4.91 15.03 -4.28
N PHE A 55 -5.82 14.76 -3.35
CA PHE A 55 -5.60 13.87 -2.21
C PHE A 55 -6.13 12.45 -2.46
N ARG A 56 -6.82 12.20 -3.59
CA ARG A 56 -7.28 10.86 -3.95
C ARG A 56 -6.15 10.10 -4.65
N PRO A 57 -5.70 8.95 -4.11
CA PRO A 57 -4.66 8.17 -4.77
C PRO A 57 -5.22 7.55 -6.06
N PRO A 58 -4.51 7.64 -7.20
CA PRO A 58 -4.89 6.92 -8.40
C PRO A 58 -4.68 5.41 -8.15
N LEU A 59 -5.76 4.62 -8.20
CA LEU A 59 -5.70 3.17 -7.95
C LEU A 59 -5.35 2.34 -9.19
N ASP A 60 -5.39 2.95 -10.37
CA ASP A 60 -5.20 2.27 -11.67
C ASP A 60 -3.75 1.90 -11.95
N ILE A 61 -2.80 2.47 -11.20
CA ILE A 61 -1.37 2.19 -11.35
C ILE A 61 -0.93 0.90 -10.66
N TYR A 62 -1.76 0.35 -9.77
CA TYR A 62 -1.42 -0.81 -8.97
C TYR A 62 -1.77 -2.11 -9.68
N ASP A 63 -0.91 -3.10 -9.52
CA ASP A 63 -1.07 -4.43 -10.09
C ASP A 63 -2.14 -5.23 -9.34
N VAL A 64 -2.21 -5.05 -8.01
CA VAL A 64 -3.17 -5.69 -7.12
C VAL A 64 -3.69 -4.68 -6.11
N LEU A 65 -4.99 -4.74 -5.80
CA LEU A 65 -5.64 -3.98 -4.75
C LEU A 65 -6.13 -4.93 -3.66
N ILE A 66 -5.66 -4.71 -2.42
CA ILE A 66 -6.17 -5.43 -1.26
C ILE A 66 -7.18 -4.53 -0.55
N HIS A 67 -8.45 -4.91 -0.64
CA HIS A 67 -9.56 -4.20 -0.01
C HIS A 67 -9.69 -4.62 1.44
N LEU A 68 -9.61 -3.67 2.36
CA LEU A 68 -9.71 -3.87 3.80
C LEU A 68 -11.13 -3.58 4.28
N SER A 69 -11.53 -4.23 5.36
CA SER A 69 -12.80 -3.89 6.01
C SER A 69 -12.69 -2.57 6.75
N ALA A 70 -13.49 -1.58 6.33
CA ALA A 70 -13.68 -0.28 6.98
C ALA A 70 -13.87 -0.38 8.52
N ARG A 71 -14.53 -1.45 8.98
CA ARG A 71 -14.76 -1.74 10.42
C ARG A 71 -13.46 -1.86 11.20
N HIS A 72 -12.41 -2.38 10.55
CA HIS A 72 -11.09 -2.64 11.12
C HIS A 72 -10.08 -1.51 10.87
N VAL A 73 -10.42 -0.47 10.09
CA VAL A 73 -9.61 0.75 9.92
C VAL A 73 -9.89 1.79 11.04
N PRO A 74 -8.96 2.07 11.98
CA PRO A 74 -9.21 2.98 13.10
C PRO A 74 -9.45 4.43 12.68
N ARG A 75 -8.75 4.86 11.63
CA ARG A 75 -8.76 6.24 11.12
C ARG A 75 -9.71 6.45 9.96
N HIS A 76 -10.64 5.53 9.71
CA HIS A 76 -11.58 5.56 8.58
C HIS A 76 -12.33 6.91 8.42
N ARG A 77 -12.65 7.61 9.53
CA ARG A 77 -13.30 8.95 9.48
C ARG A 77 -12.38 10.10 9.03
N GLN A 78 -11.08 9.84 8.89
CA GLN A 78 -10.10 10.83 8.42
C GLN A 78 -9.91 10.77 6.90
N ALA A 79 -10.59 9.84 6.22
CA ALA A 79 -10.51 9.69 4.78
C ALA A 79 -10.96 10.98 4.07
N VAL A 80 -10.33 11.25 2.93
CA VAL A 80 -10.61 12.42 2.07
C VAL A 80 -12.08 12.46 1.67
N ASP A 81 -12.62 11.29 1.31
CA ASP A 81 -14.02 11.09 1.02
C ASP A 81 -14.71 10.55 2.25
N SER A 82 -15.80 11.22 2.66
CA SER A 82 -16.57 10.80 3.82
C SER A 82 -17.16 9.41 3.59
N PRO A 83 -16.88 8.44 4.47
CA PRO A 83 -17.36 7.08 4.27
C PRO A 83 -18.87 7.00 4.43
N ALA A 84 -19.50 6.15 3.61
CA ALA A 84 -20.97 6.00 3.57
C ALA A 84 -21.55 5.42 4.87
N ALA A 85 -20.79 4.55 5.55
CA ALA A 85 -21.17 3.97 6.83
C ALA A 85 -20.18 4.41 7.90
N SER A 86 -20.68 4.72 9.09
CA SER A 86 -19.82 5.02 10.24
C SER A 86 -19.99 3.99 11.33
N PHE A 87 -18.88 3.45 11.81
CA PHE A 87 -18.88 2.44 12.86
C PHE A 87 -18.48 3.09 14.18
N CYS A 88 -19.31 2.90 15.21
CA CYS A 88 -18.93 3.22 16.59
C CYS A 88 -18.18 2.00 17.16
N ARG A 89 -16.88 2.15 17.39
CA ARG A 89 -16.06 1.13 18.06
C ARG A 89 -16.25 1.23 19.58
N GLY A 90 -16.24 0.08 20.26
CA GLY A 90 -16.20 0.03 21.72
C GLY A 90 -17.55 0.15 22.43
N LEU A 91 -18.67 0.24 21.70
CA LEU A 91 -19.99 0.04 22.29
C LEU A 91 -20.29 -1.46 22.22
N LEU A 92 -19.90 -2.19 23.27
CA LEU A 92 -20.46 -3.51 23.48
C LEU A 92 -21.98 -3.34 23.62
N ARG A 93 -22.74 -4.19 22.92
CA ARG A 93 -24.21 -4.20 23.01
C ARG A 93 -24.68 -4.47 24.44
N GLU A 94 -23.86 -5.19 25.21
CA GLU A 94 -24.03 -5.51 26.62
C GLU A 94 -22.79 -5.04 27.39
N PRO A 95 -22.92 -4.48 28.60
CA PRO A 95 -21.76 -4.12 29.41
C PRO A 95 -20.92 -5.37 29.71
N GLY A 96 -19.74 -5.46 29.09
CA GLY A 96 -18.76 -6.50 29.40
C GLY A 96 -18.25 -6.37 30.84
N PRO A 97 -17.60 -7.42 31.40
CA PRO A 97 -17.03 -7.36 32.73
C PRO A 97 -16.11 -6.14 32.86
N SER A 98 -16.25 -5.39 33.96
CA SER A 98 -15.61 -4.09 34.23
C SER A 98 -14.08 -4.10 34.27
N SER A 99 -13.45 -5.24 34.00
CA SER A 99 -12.01 -5.48 34.13
C SER A 99 -11.25 -5.51 32.78
N LEU A 100 -11.92 -5.34 31.64
CA LEU A 100 -11.23 -5.33 30.35
C LEU A 100 -10.60 -3.96 30.10
N MET A 101 -9.27 -3.89 30.14
CA MET A 101 -8.56 -2.68 29.73
C MET A 101 -8.68 -2.48 28.22
N PRO A 102 -8.90 -1.25 27.73
CA PRO A 102 -8.94 -0.98 26.31
C PRO A 102 -7.55 -1.19 25.69
N VAL A 103 -7.49 -1.92 24.57
CA VAL A 103 -6.26 -2.05 23.79
C VAL A 103 -5.99 -0.72 23.10
N LEU A 104 -5.00 0.02 23.59
CA LEU A 104 -4.58 1.29 23.02
C LEU A 104 -3.62 1.08 21.85
N GLY A 105 -3.74 1.91 20.81
CA GLY A 105 -2.79 1.91 19.69
C GLY A 105 -2.88 0.73 18.73
N TYR A 106 -3.91 -0.12 18.85
CA TYR A 106 -4.12 -1.22 17.90
C TYR A 106 -4.59 -0.69 16.54
N ASP A 107 -3.71 -0.77 15.54
CA ASP A 107 -3.95 -0.36 14.16
C ASP A 107 -3.74 -1.58 13.23
N PRO A 108 -4.77 -2.44 13.04
CA PRO A 108 -4.63 -3.68 12.29
C PRO A 108 -4.08 -3.49 10.87
N PRO A 109 -4.54 -2.50 10.06
CA PRO A 109 -3.97 -2.24 8.74
C PRO A 109 -2.46 -2.00 8.76
N GLN A 110 -1.94 -1.27 9.76
CA GLN A 110 -0.50 -0.99 9.86
C GLN A 110 0.31 -2.24 10.23
N LEU A 111 -0.20 -3.05 11.17
CA LEU A 111 0.43 -4.31 11.56
C LEU A 111 0.46 -5.29 10.39
N TYR A 112 -0.65 -5.41 9.68
CA TYR A 112 -0.77 -6.24 8.48
C TYR A 112 0.17 -5.76 7.36
N LEU A 113 0.24 -4.45 7.09
CA LEU A 113 1.16 -3.87 6.12
C LEU A 113 2.63 -4.16 6.46
N ALA A 114 3.00 -4.15 7.74
CA ALA A 114 4.35 -4.49 8.18
C ALA A 114 4.67 -5.97 7.88
N GLN A 115 3.73 -6.88 8.18
CA GLN A 115 3.87 -8.31 7.86
C GLN A 115 4.00 -8.56 6.36
N LEU A 116 3.19 -7.90 5.54
CA LEU A 116 3.28 -7.99 4.07
C LEU A 116 4.66 -7.54 3.56
N ARG A 117 5.18 -6.43 4.08
CA ARG A 117 6.50 -5.91 3.69
C ARG A 117 7.64 -6.81 4.14
N GLU A 118 7.51 -7.44 5.31
CA GLU A 118 8.50 -8.41 5.80
C GLU A 118 8.47 -9.71 4.97
N ALA A 119 7.29 -10.20 4.61
CA ALA A 119 7.13 -11.48 3.92
C ALA A 119 7.39 -11.39 2.41
N PHE A 120 6.95 -10.31 1.76
CA PHE A 120 6.92 -10.18 0.28
C PHE A 120 7.57 -8.89 -0.22
N GLY A 121 8.29 -8.16 0.64
CA GLY A 121 8.95 -6.91 0.28
C GLY A 121 10.07 -7.07 -0.75
N ASP A 122 10.54 -8.28 -1.03
CA ASP A 122 11.46 -8.62 -2.12
C ASP A 122 10.75 -8.77 -3.47
N LEU A 123 9.47 -9.19 -3.47
CA LEU A 123 8.66 -9.41 -4.67
C LEU A 123 7.87 -8.17 -5.09
N ALA A 124 7.36 -7.41 -4.13
CA ALA A 124 6.42 -6.32 -4.37
C ALA A 124 6.69 -5.08 -3.49
N LEU A 125 6.04 -3.97 -3.86
CA LEU A 125 5.95 -2.74 -3.08
C LEU A 125 4.51 -2.57 -2.61
N PHE A 126 4.33 -2.15 -1.35
CA PHE A 126 3.03 -2.00 -0.71
C PHE A 126 2.79 -0.57 -0.26
N PHE A 127 1.66 0.00 -0.67
CA PHE A 127 1.26 1.38 -0.43
C PHE A 127 -0.10 1.42 0.27
N TYR A 128 -0.21 2.23 1.32
CA TYR A 128 -1.42 2.34 2.12
C TYR A 128 -1.58 3.78 2.60
N ASP A 129 -2.79 4.31 2.48
CA ASP A 129 -3.13 5.60 3.07
C ASP A 129 -3.43 5.45 4.57
N ARG A 130 -2.51 5.95 5.39
CA ARG A 130 -2.64 5.95 6.85
C ARG A 130 -3.80 6.80 7.36
N HIS A 131 -4.35 7.70 6.55
CA HIS A 131 -5.40 8.65 6.90
C HIS A 131 -6.80 8.13 6.59
N GLY A 132 -7.04 6.84 6.81
CA GLY A 132 -8.36 6.24 6.67
C GLY A 132 -8.63 5.59 5.31
N GLY A 133 -7.58 5.38 4.51
CA GLY A 133 -7.69 4.53 3.33
C GLY A 133 -8.14 3.12 3.69
N GLU A 134 -8.91 2.53 2.80
CA GLU A 134 -9.43 1.16 2.94
C GLU A 134 -8.75 0.19 1.98
N VAL A 135 -7.79 0.66 1.19
CA VAL A 135 -7.14 -0.13 0.14
C VAL A 135 -5.63 -0.10 0.34
N ILE A 136 -5.00 -1.27 0.26
CA ILE A 136 -3.55 -1.39 0.10
C ILE A 136 -3.27 -1.66 -1.38
N GLY A 137 -2.57 -0.73 -2.02
CA GLY A 137 -2.09 -0.88 -3.39
C GLY A 137 -0.78 -1.66 -3.42
N VAL A 138 -0.69 -2.66 -4.30
CA VAL A 138 0.50 -3.49 -4.49
C VAL A 138 1.05 -3.26 -5.89
N LEU A 139 2.35 -3.08 -5.99
CA LEU A 139 3.08 -2.98 -7.26
C LEU A 139 4.14 -4.07 -7.31
N TRP A 140 4.13 -4.88 -8.37
CA TRP A 140 5.14 -5.89 -8.59
C TRP A 140 6.49 -5.27 -8.94
N LYS A 141 7.57 -5.83 -8.42
CA LYS A 141 8.91 -5.42 -8.84
C LYS A 141 9.26 -6.16 -10.14
N PRO A 142 9.52 -5.50 -11.28
CA PRO A 142 9.79 -6.21 -12.52
C PRO A 142 10.99 -7.17 -12.45
N SER A 143 11.96 -6.86 -11.59
CA SER A 143 13.13 -7.72 -11.34
C SER A 143 12.82 -9.01 -10.58
N SER A 144 11.71 -9.09 -9.85
CA SER A 144 11.34 -10.29 -9.08
C SER A 144 10.74 -11.39 -9.97
N PHE A 145 10.14 -11.00 -11.11
CA PHE A 145 9.53 -11.89 -12.10
C PHE A 145 10.52 -12.45 -13.13
N GLN A 146 11.76 -11.97 -13.12
CA GLN A 146 12.81 -12.59 -13.93
C GLN A 146 13.12 -13.99 -13.40
N PRO A 147 13.24 -15.00 -14.28
CA PRO A 147 13.62 -16.35 -13.87
C PRO A 147 14.99 -16.33 -13.18
N GLN A 148 15.09 -16.89 -11.97
CA GLN A 148 16.33 -16.92 -11.18
C GLN A 148 16.79 -18.35 -10.88
N PRO A 149 18.12 -18.60 -10.81
CA PRO A 149 18.63 -19.91 -10.42
C PRO A 149 18.18 -20.27 -9.00
N PHE A 150 17.95 -21.56 -8.75
CA PHE A 150 17.50 -22.05 -7.46
C PHE A 150 18.43 -21.61 -6.31
N LYS A 151 17.83 -20.99 -5.28
CA LYS A 151 18.49 -20.61 -4.03
C LYS A 151 17.54 -20.87 -2.88
N ALA A 152 17.96 -21.70 -1.93
CA ALA A 152 17.14 -22.09 -0.77
C ALA A 152 16.66 -20.88 0.06
N SER A 153 17.45 -19.80 0.14
CA SER A 153 17.08 -18.58 0.86
C SER A 153 15.99 -17.75 0.18
N SER A 154 15.66 -18.02 -1.08
CA SER A 154 14.75 -17.22 -1.91
C SER A 154 13.50 -17.99 -2.35
N MET A 155 13.11 -19.04 -1.62
CA MET A 155 11.96 -19.87 -2.00
C MET A 155 10.59 -19.26 -1.67
N LYS A 156 10.53 -18.24 -0.80
CA LYS A 156 9.26 -17.63 -0.39
C LYS A 156 8.51 -17.06 -1.60
N GLY A 157 7.24 -17.45 -1.76
CA GLY A 157 6.39 -17.00 -2.87
C GLY A 157 6.86 -17.44 -4.27
N ARG A 158 7.79 -18.37 -4.39
CA ARG A 158 8.31 -18.85 -5.69
C ARG A 158 8.02 -20.33 -5.90
N THR A 159 7.80 -20.70 -7.14
CA THR A 159 7.70 -22.09 -7.60
C THR A 159 8.88 -22.45 -8.50
N LEU A 160 9.19 -23.74 -8.58
CA LEU A 160 10.21 -24.28 -9.47
C LEU A 160 9.58 -24.66 -10.80
N LEU A 161 10.15 -24.16 -11.89
CA LEU A 161 9.79 -24.52 -13.25
C LEU A 161 11.04 -25.08 -13.95
N SER A 162 10.84 -26.14 -14.73
CA SER A 162 11.88 -26.69 -15.60
C SER A 162 11.75 -26.05 -16.98
N GLN A 163 12.59 -25.07 -17.28
CA GLN A 163 12.70 -24.48 -18.62
C GLN A 163 13.97 -24.98 -19.29
N GLY A 164 13.83 -25.67 -20.43
CA GLY A 164 14.98 -26.11 -21.24
C GLY A 164 15.93 -27.10 -20.54
N GLY A 165 15.49 -27.79 -19.48
CA GLY A 165 16.31 -28.72 -18.70
C GLY A 165 17.00 -28.10 -17.48
N GLU A 166 16.90 -26.79 -17.28
CA GLU A 166 17.38 -26.11 -16.07
C GLU A 166 16.21 -25.79 -15.12
N LEU A 167 16.47 -25.92 -13.81
CA LEU A 167 15.53 -25.59 -12.75
C LEU A 167 15.62 -24.10 -12.42
N VAL A 168 14.55 -23.38 -12.70
CA VAL A 168 14.46 -21.93 -12.50
C VAL A 168 13.31 -21.60 -11.57
N MET A 169 13.51 -20.60 -10.71
CA MET A 169 12.49 -20.12 -9.78
C MET A 169 11.76 -18.90 -10.33
N VAL A 170 10.43 -18.97 -10.35
CA VAL A 170 9.53 -17.90 -10.78
C VAL A 170 8.49 -17.65 -9.67
N PRO A 171 8.08 -16.40 -9.41
CA PRO A 171 7.02 -16.11 -8.46
C PRO A 171 5.71 -16.85 -8.80
N ASN A 172 5.08 -17.47 -7.80
CA ASN A 172 3.75 -18.06 -7.95
C ASN A 172 2.71 -17.03 -7.50
N VAL A 173 2.21 -16.25 -8.46
CA VAL A 173 1.31 -15.12 -8.17
C VAL A 173 0.02 -15.58 -7.50
N GLU A 174 -0.59 -16.67 -7.97
CA GLU A 174 -1.85 -17.18 -7.39
C GLU A 174 -1.69 -17.51 -5.91
N ALA A 175 -0.63 -18.24 -5.55
CA ALA A 175 -0.32 -18.56 -4.16
C ALA A 175 -0.01 -17.30 -3.33
N ILE A 176 0.68 -16.31 -3.90
CA ILE A 176 0.95 -15.04 -3.19
C ILE A 176 -0.35 -14.27 -2.92
N LEU A 177 -1.29 -14.24 -3.88
CA LEU A 177 -2.58 -13.58 -3.71
C LEU A 177 -3.42 -14.29 -2.64
N GLU A 178 -3.37 -15.61 -2.59
CA GLU A 178 -4.00 -16.40 -1.52
C GLU A 178 -3.34 -16.10 -0.16
N ASP A 179 -2.01 -16.05 -0.10
CA ASP A 179 -1.28 -15.68 1.12
C ASP A 179 -1.66 -14.28 1.63
N PHE A 180 -1.91 -13.31 0.74
CA PHE A 180 -2.43 -12.00 1.14
C PHE A 180 -3.80 -12.12 1.83
N ALA A 181 -4.70 -12.94 1.30
CA ALA A 181 -6.00 -13.17 1.93
C ALA A 181 -5.87 -13.90 3.28
N VAL A 182 -5.00 -14.92 3.36
CA VAL A 182 -4.79 -15.73 4.56
C VAL A 182 -4.12 -14.93 5.68
N LEU A 183 -3.06 -14.18 5.39
CA LEU A 183 -2.40 -13.32 6.38
C LEU A 183 -3.32 -12.22 6.90
N GLY A 184 -4.24 -11.76 6.05
CA GLY A 184 -5.19 -10.72 6.35
C GLY A 184 -6.54 -11.23 6.88
N GLU A 185 -6.66 -12.49 7.29
CA GLU A 185 -7.95 -13.09 7.66
C GLU A 185 -8.72 -12.21 8.68
N GLY A 186 -9.98 -11.93 8.38
CA GLY A 186 -10.84 -11.04 9.17
C GLY A 186 -10.64 -9.54 8.94
N LEU A 187 -9.48 -9.12 8.44
CA LEU A 187 -9.20 -7.72 8.05
C LEU A 187 -9.48 -7.49 6.55
N VAL A 188 -9.01 -8.38 5.69
CA VAL A 188 -9.12 -8.29 4.22
C VAL A 188 -10.50 -8.77 3.77
N GLN A 189 -11.15 -7.98 2.92
CA GLN A 189 -12.44 -8.31 2.31
C GLN A 189 -12.28 -8.96 0.94
N ALA A 190 -11.36 -8.44 0.13
CA ALA A 190 -11.10 -8.93 -1.22
C ALA A 190 -9.69 -8.60 -1.64
N VAL A 191 -9.12 -9.42 -2.52
CA VAL A 191 -7.86 -9.18 -3.21
C VAL A 191 -8.19 -9.15 -4.70
N GLU A 192 -8.03 -7.99 -5.35
CA GLU A 192 -8.35 -7.76 -6.75
C GLU A 192 -7.05 -7.64 -7.55
N ALA A 193 -6.79 -8.61 -8.43
CA ALA A 193 -5.74 -8.51 -9.43
C ALA A 193 -6.22 -7.67 -10.62
N ARG A 194 -5.53 -6.57 -10.92
CA ARG A 194 -5.93 -5.61 -11.97
C ARG A 194 -5.10 -5.68 -13.25
N SER A 195 -3.87 -6.15 -13.13
CA SER A 195 -2.92 -6.26 -14.22
C SER A 195 -2.69 -7.74 -14.52
N GLU A 196 -2.29 -8.10 -15.73
CA GLU A 196 -1.73 -9.43 -16.02
C GLU A 196 -0.27 -9.29 -16.48
N ARG A 197 0.36 -8.11 -16.26
CA ARG A 197 1.71 -7.79 -16.75
C ARG A 197 2.82 -8.69 -16.19
N TRP A 198 2.46 -9.66 -15.36
CA TRP A 198 3.33 -10.68 -14.77
C TRP A 198 3.26 -12.05 -15.47
N THR A 199 2.41 -12.24 -16.48
CA THR A 199 2.46 -13.47 -17.30
C THR A 199 3.73 -13.44 -18.16
N VAL A 200 4.69 -14.30 -17.81
CA VAL A 200 5.91 -14.55 -18.61
C VAL A 200 5.61 -15.52 -19.74
#